data_AF-A0A0V8GIJ8-F1
#
_entry.id   AF-A0A0V8GIJ8-F1
#
_cell.length_a   1.000
_cell.length_b   1.000
_cell.length_c   1.000
_cell.angle_alpha   90.00
_cell.angle_beta   90.00
_cell.angle_gamma   90.00
#
_symmetry.space_group_name_H-M   'P 1'
#
loop_
_entity.id
_entity.type
_entity.pdbx_description
1 polymer ?
#
loop_
_entity_poly.entity_id
_entity_poly.type
_entity_poly.pdbx_seq_one_letter_code
_entity_poly.pdbx_strand_id
1 'polypeptide(L)'
;MHRALSALQFYTSHTEVDIKRLHERILLSLSSSSSLQATCLHLTGIAPSRPFQQDTVRPEEWQRFLDGHPHESIADFYGFLTSVPLLDEGDEMPLEQTTPNAVPKKRVLSWRLVLLALACFCIGALATWGYQTWAKKDVIYHFVSTKSSPIYRHPDSSTVLQSADFGDAFPVLDIVKDRARIQLPDRTQAYMKASDLSEKTIGSMMTDQALLKWTDAYMTLPKQTRATDLLDDPATTWVGLGSPKQKIKTAVDETWTYESFTVHLIDDRAYAIDWKSPRLSQKELARLGTFQRTNTAGRLRISIHYQLQIIESESRIQLIRLTKRM
;
A
#
# COMPACT_ATOMS: atom_id res chain seq x y z
N MET A 1 -3.47 -17.63 -14.23
CA MET A 1 -4.55 -16.62 -14.22
C MET A 1 -4.98 -16.38 -15.65
N HIS A 2 -6.29 -16.30 -15.92
CA HIS A 2 -6.78 -15.95 -17.25
C HIS A 2 -6.27 -14.54 -17.58
N ARG A 3 -5.59 -14.32 -18.71
CA ARG A 3 -4.99 -13.02 -19.08
C ARG A 3 -6.00 -11.86 -19.08
N ALA A 4 -7.28 -12.14 -19.37
CA ALA A 4 -8.38 -11.18 -19.25
C ALA A 4 -8.65 -10.71 -17.80
N LEU A 5 -8.42 -11.57 -16.81
CA LEU A 5 -8.59 -11.25 -15.39
C LEU A 5 -7.49 -10.28 -14.91
N SER A 6 -6.28 -10.41 -15.47
CA SER A 6 -5.13 -9.56 -15.13
C SER A 6 -5.31 -8.12 -15.63
N ALA A 7 -5.85 -7.96 -16.85
CA ALA A 7 -6.25 -6.65 -17.35
C ALA A 7 -7.30 -5.98 -16.44
N LEU A 8 -8.35 -6.70 -16.06
CA LEU A 8 -9.37 -6.19 -15.13
C LEU A 8 -8.78 -5.81 -13.77
N GLN A 9 -7.89 -6.64 -13.22
CA GLN A 9 -7.21 -6.35 -11.95
C GLN A 9 -6.37 -5.08 -12.05
N PHE A 10 -5.67 -4.85 -13.17
CA PHE A 10 -4.89 -3.64 -13.42
C PHE A 10 -5.78 -2.38 -13.40
N TYR A 11 -6.91 -2.39 -14.11
CA TYR A 11 -7.87 -1.28 -14.10
C TYR A 11 -8.45 -0.97 -12.72
N THR A 12 -8.58 -1.98 -11.84
CA THR A 12 -9.12 -1.79 -10.47
C THR A 12 -8.08 -1.41 -9.43
N SER A 13 -6.78 -1.52 -9.76
CA SER A 13 -5.68 -1.33 -8.81
C SER A 13 -4.80 -0.11 -9.11
N HIS A 14 -5.02 0.57 -10.25
CA HIS A 14 -4.24 1.71 -10.72
C HIS A 14 -5.14 2.92 -10.97
N THR A 15 -4.57 4.13 -10.87
CA THR A 15 -5.33 5.36 -11.11
C THR A 15 -5.62 5.54 -12.60
N GLU A 16 -6.62 6.35 -12.94
CA GLU A 16 -6.91 6.70 -14.34
C GLU A 16 -5.70 7.32 -15.05
N VAL A 17 -4.88 8.08 -14.30
CA VAL A 17 -3.62 8.65 -14.80
C VAL A 17 -2.62 7.56 -15.17
N ASP A 18 -2.44 6.56 -14.30
CA ASP A 18 -1.51 5.46 -14.54
C ASP A 18 -1.94 4.59 -15.72
N ILE A 19 -3.24 4.35 -15.83
CA ILE A 19 -3.85 3.58 -16.92
C ILE A 19 -3.67 4.32 -18.25
N LYS A 20 -3.96 5.62 -18.28
CA LYS A 20 -3.77 6.46 -19.47
C LYS A 20 -2.30 6.50 -19.89
N ARG A 21 -1.39 6.65 -18.93
CA ARG A 21 0.05 6.68 -19.16
C ARG A 21 0.57 5.36 -19.71
N LEU A 22 0.06 4.22 -19.25
CA LEU A 22 0.38 2.91 -19.84
C LEU A 22 -0.04 2.83 -21.30
N HIS A 23 -1.26 3.28 -21.64
CA HIS A 23 -1.75 3.28 -23.02
C HIS A 23 -0.91 4.18 -23.93
N GLU A 24 -0.48 5.34 -23.44
CA GLU A 24 0.43 6.25 -24.16
C GLU A 24 1.79 5.58 -24.43
N ARG A 25 2.36 4.87 -23.44
CA ARG A 25 3.62 4.13 -23.59
C ARG A 25 3.52 3.00 -24.61
N ILE A 26 2.40 2.27 -24.63
CA ILE A 26 2.14 1.21 -25.62
C ILE A 26 2.05 1.81 -27.02
N LEU A 27 1.30 2.91 -27.19
CA LEU A 27 1.18 3.61 -28.46
C LEU A 27 2.52 4.12 -28.99
N LEU A 28 3.36 4.70 -28.13
CA LEU A 28 4.69 5.18 -28.50
C LEU A 28 5.59 4.03 -28.99
N SER A 29 5.56 2.89 -28.29
CA SER A 29 6.35 1.72 -28.65
C SER A 29 5.85 0.99 -29.91
N LEU A 30 4.52 0.94 -30.13
CA LEU A 30 3.96 0.40 -31.36
C LEU A 30 4.22 1.31 -32.56
N SER A 31 4.29 2.62 -32.36
CA SER A 31 4.63 3.57 -33.42
C SER A 31 6.06 3.40 -33.94
N SER A 32 6.98 2.90 -33.10
CA SER A 32 8.38 2.66 -33.50
C SER A 32 8.62 1.24 -34.05
N SER A 33 7.96 0.23 -33.51
CA SER A 33 8.25 -1.19 -33.82
C SER A 33 7.14 -1.92 -34.57
N SER A 34 5.89 -1.47 -34.44
CA SER A 34 4.67 -2.17 -34.85
C SER A 34 4.62 -3.63 -34.38
N SER A 35 5.35 -4.00 -33.32
CA SER A 35 5.48 -5.37 -32.81
C SER A 35 5.04 -5.42 -31.35
N LEU A 36 4.10 -6.31 -31.05
CA LEU A 36 3.64 -6.59 -29.69
C LEU A 36 4.79 -7.18 -28.84
N GLN A 37 5.61 -8.04 -29.42
CA GLN A 37 6.75 -8.67 -28.76
C GLN A 37 7.86 -7.65 -28.45
N ALA A 38 8.21 -6.78 -29.40
CA ALA A 38 9.16 -5.71 -29.16
C ALA A 38 8.64 -4.72 -28.10
N THR A 39 7.35 -4.39 -28.15
CA THR A 39 6.71 -3.50 -27.19
C THR A 39 6.65 -4.10 -25.79
N CYS A 40 6.37 -5.40 -25.68
CA CYS A 40 6.43 -6.13 -24.42
C CYS A 40 7.83 -6.07 -23.81
N LEU A 41 8.86 -6.36 -24.60
CA LEU A 41 10.25 -6.32 -24.15
C LEU A 41 10.64 -4.90 -23.71
N HIS A 42 10.26 -3.89 -24.47
CA HIS A 42 10.55 -2.48 -24.16
C HIS A 42 9.91 -2.02 -22.85
N LEU A 43 8.67 -2.42 -22.58
CA LEU A 43 7.93 -1.95 -21.40
C LEU A 43 8.19 -2.76 -20.12
N THR A 44 8.71 -3.99 -20.24
CA THR A 44 8.82 -4.92 -19.09
C THR A 44 10.21 -5.52 -18.93
N GLY A 45 11.07 -5.45 -19.95
CA GLY A 45 12.33 -6.18 -20.00
C GLY A 45 12.17 -7.70 -20.17
N ILE A 46 10.92 -8.20 -20.31
CA ILE A 46 10.60 -9.62 -20.35
C ILE A 46 9.99 -9.98 -21.70
N ALA A 47 10.60 -10.95 -22.38
CA ALA A 47 10.02 -11.53 -23.58
C ALA A 47 8.85 -12.46 -23.21
N PRO A 48 7.73 -12.44 -23.96
CA PRO A 48 6.61 -13.32 -23.70
C PRO A 48 7.02 -14.78 -23.91
N SER A 49 6.64 -15.65 -22.97
CA SER A 49 6.98 -17.08 -22.98
C SER A 49 6.32 -17.86 -24.13
N ARG A 50 5.28 -17.30 -24.74
CA ARG A 50 4.66 -17.78 -25.97
C ARG A 50 4.52 -16.58 -26.92
N PRO A 51 4.84 -16.73 -28.21
CA PRO A 51 4.63 -15.67 -29.19
C PRO A 51 3.13 -15.36 -29.31
N PHE A 52 2.81 -14.10 -29.58
CA PHE A 52 1.44 -13.69 -29.89
C PHE A 52 1.00 -14.29 -31.23
N GLN A 53 -0.28 -14.62 -31.35
CA GLN A 53 -0.82 -15.16 -32.61
C GLN A 53 -0.60 -14.20 -33.79
N GLN A 54 -0.72 -12.90 -33.52
CA GLN A 54 -0.34 -11.82 -34.43
C GLN A 54 0.58 -10.87 -33.68
N ASP A 55 1.83 -10.78 -34.14
CA ASP A 55 2.82 -9.89 -33.53
C ASP A 55 2.77 -8.48 -34.12
N THR A 56 2.48 -8.37 -35.42
CA THR A 56 2.43 -7.07 -36.10
C THR A 56 1.09 -6.39 -35.85
N VAL A 57 1.11 -5.27 -35.13
CA VAL A 57 -0.07 -4.45 -34.79
C VAL A 57 0.25 -2.98 -35.02
N ARG A 58 -0.61 -2.28 -35.75
CA ARG A 58 -0.46 -0.85 -36.00
C ARG A 58 -1.10 -0.01 -34.88
N PRO A 59 -0.63 1.24 -34.65
CA PRO A 59 -1.22 2.12 -33.64
C PRO A 59 -2.73 2.33 -33.81
N GLU A 60 -3.26 2.33 -35.04
CA GLU A 60 -4.70 2.52 -35.28
C GLU A 60 -5.53 1.31 -34.83
N GLU A 61 -4.96 0.10 -34.88
CA GLU A 61 -5.60 -1.12 -34.40
C GLU A 61 -5.67 -1.15 -32.88
N TRP A 62 -4.63 -0.62 -32.21
CA TRP A 62 -4.64 -0.39 -30.77
C TRP A 62 -5.71 0.62 -30.35
N GLN A 63 -5.85 1.74 -31.06
CA GLN A 63 -6.87 2.73 -30.76
C GLN A 63 -8.29 2.16 -30.92
N ARG A 64 -8.55 1.40 -32.00
CA ARG A 64 -9.84 0.71 -32.19
C ARG A 64 -10.17 -0.27 -31.07
N PHE A 65 -9.16 -0.95 -30.53
CA PHE A 65 -9.31 -1.84 -29.38
C PHE A 65 -9.73 -1.08 -28.13
N LEU A 66 -9.14 0.09 -27.86
CA LEU A 66 -9.56 0.97 -26.76
C LEU A 66 -10.98 1.51 -26.94
N ASP A 67 -11.40 1.75 -28.18
CA ASP A 67 -12.77 2.16 -28.53
C ASP A 67 -13.81 1.01 -28.42
N GLY A 68 -13.40 -0.16 -27.92
CA GLY A 68 -14.27 -1.30 -27.63
C GLY A 68 -14.40 -2.34 -28.74
N HIS A 69 -13.57 -2.28 -29.78
CA HIS A 69 -13.56 -3.30 -30.83
C HIS A 69 -12.70 -4.50 -30.40
N PRO A 70 -13.25 -5.73 -30.41
CA PRO A 70 -12.51 -6.90 -29.94
C PRO A 70 -11.34 -7.23 -30.88
N HIS A 71 -10.16 -7.48 -30.30
CA HIS A 71 -8.98 -7.96 -31.02
C HIS A 71 -8.22 -8.95 -30.12
N GLU A 72 -8.16 -10.22 -30.53
CA GLU A 72 -7.68 -11.32 -29.67
C GLU A 72 -6.20 -11.18 -29.28
N SER A 73 -5.32 -10.94 -30.25
CA SER A 73 -3.88 -10.76 -29.99
C SER A 73 -3.56 -9.54 -29.12
N ILE A 74 -4.31 -8.45 -29.28
CA ILE A 74 -4.15 -7.23 -28.47
C ILE A 74 -4.63 -7.47 -27.03
N ALA A 75 -5.76 -8.15 -26.86
CA ALA A 75 -6.28 -8.53 -25.54
C ALA A 75 -5.31 -9.49 -24.80
N ASP A 76 -4.73 -10.44 -25.54
CA ASP A 76 -3.75 -11.38 -25.03
C ASP A 76 -2.43 -10.69 -24.61
N PHE A 77 -1.93 -9.79 -25.45
CA PHE A 77 -0.80 -8.91 -25.15
C PHE A 77 -1.05 -8.05 -23.92
N TYR A 78 -2.18 -7.35 -23.86
CA TYR A 78 -2.48 -6.46 -22.76
C TYR A 78 -2.65 -7.22 -21.43
N GLY A 79 -3.29 -8.38 -21.47
CA GLY A 79 -3.41 -9.25 -20.31
C GLY A 79 -2.07 -9.83 -19.84
N PHE A 80 -1.11 -10.07 -20.75
CA PHE A 80 0.26 -10.42 -20.38
C PHE A 80 0.99 -9.22 -19.76
N LEU A 81 0.96 -8.06 -20.43
CA LEU A 81 1.67 -6.85 -20.04
C LEU A 81 1.29 -6.40 -18.61
N THR A 82 -0.01 -6.45 -18.30
CA THR A 82 -0.55 -6.10 -16.98
C THR A 82 -0.30 -7.14 -15.89
N SER A 83 0.21 -8.32 -16.26
CA SER A 83 0.53 -9.41 -15.31
C SER A 83 1.99 -9.44 -14.85
N VAL A 84 2.83 -8.56 -15.42
CA VAL A 84 4.26 -8.47 -15.12
C VAL A 84 4.63 -7.05 -14.68
N PRO A 85 5.71 -6.87 -13.89
CA PRO A 85 6.20 -5.54 -13.54
C PRO A 85 6.58 -4.72 -14.78
N LEU A 86 6.15 -3.46 -14.81
CA LEU A 86 6.57 -2.49 -15.83
C LEU A 86 7.90 -1.86 -15.43
N LEU A 87 8.76 -1.56 -16.40
CA LEU A 87 9.97 -0.76 -16.17
C LEU A 87 9.60 0.70 -15.88
N ASP A 88 10.39 1.34 -15.01
CA ASP A 88 10.24 2.76 -14.69
C ASP A 88 10.64 3.64 -15.87
N GLU A 89 10.01 4.81 -15.99
CA GLU A 89 10.26 5.74 -17.08
C GLU A 89 11.62 6.44 -16.89
N GLY A 90 12.59 6.11 -17.74
CA GLY A 90 13.94 6.68 -17.70
C GLY A 90 15.06 5.65 -17.53
N ASP A 91 14.73 4.39 -17.25
CA ASP A 91 15.69 3.31 -17.36
C ASP A 91 15.94 3.01 -18.85
N GLU A 92 17.08 3.45 -19.37
CA GLU A 92 17.54 3.06 -20.70
C GLU A 92 17.67 1.54 -20.77
N MET A 93 17.10 0.92 -21.81
CA MET A 93 17.41 -0.48 -22.12
C MET A 93 18.93 -0.62 -22.26
N PRO A 94 19.52 -1.77 -21.85
CA PRO A 94 20.87 -2.11 -22.26
C PRO A 94 20.91 -2.08 -23.79
N LEU A 95 21.72 -1.17 -24.36
CA LEU A 95 21.97 -1.07 -25.79
C LEU A 95 22.18 -2.47 -26.38
N GLU A 96 21.49 -2.77 -27.48
CA GLU A 96 21.85 -3.91 -28.32
C GLU A 96 23.34 -3.82 -28.65
N GLN A 97 24.13 -4.74 -28.10
CA GLN A 97 25.50 -4.91 -28.53
C GLN A 97 25.49 -5.34 -29.99
N THR A 98 25.75 -4.40 -30.88
CA THR A 98 26.01 -4.67 -32.30
C THR A 98 27.32 -5.45 -32.38
N THR A 99 27.24 -6.78 -32.31
CA THR A 99 28.40 -7.63 -32.57
C THR A 99 28.80 -7.49 -34.05
N PRO A 100 30.06 -7.14 -34.38
CA PRO A 100 30.50 -7.12 -35.76
C PRO A 100 30.45 -8.54 -36.33
N ASN A 101 30.02 -8.66 -37.59
CA ASN A 101 30.02 -9.88 -38.39
C ASN A 101 31.36 -10.64 -38.27
N ALA A 102 31.40 -11.64 -37.40
CA ALA A 102 32.47 -12.61 -37.31
C ALA A 102 31.96 -13.94 -37.88
N VAL A 103 32.57 -14.35 -38.99
CA VAL A 103 32.37 -15.62 -39.67
C VAL A 103 32.30 -16.79 -38.67
N PRO A 104 31.30 -17.68 -38.74
CA PRO A 104 31.13 -18.71 -37.73
C PRO A 104 32.18 -19.81 -37.89
N LYS A 105 33.18 -19.83 -37.01
CA LYS A 105 33.93 -21.06 -36.71
C LYS A 105 33.09 -21.91 -35.76
N LYS A 106 32.70 -23.10 -36.20
CA LYS A 106 31.99 -24.13 -35.40
C LYS A 106 32.70 -24.31 -34.05
N ARG A 107 32.16 -23.74 -32.99
CA ARG A 107 32.59 -24.00 -31.62
C ARG A 107 31.87 -25.25 -31.13
N VAL A 108 32.65 -26.28 -30.83
CA VAL A 108 32.15 -27.50 -30.18
C VAL A 108 31.69 -27.10 -28.78
N LEU A 109 30.37 -27.15 -28.56
CA LEU A 109 29.74 -26.80 -27.30
C LEU A 109 30.19 -27.82 -26.23
N SER A 110 31.06 -27.39 -25.33
CA SER A 110 31.50 -28.21 -24.20
C SER A 110 30.32 -28.38 -23.24
N TRP A 111 29.77 -29.60 -23.17
CA TRP A 111 28.71 -29.97 -22.24
C TRP A 111 29.05 -29.65 -20.77
N ARG A 112 30.34 -29.57 -20.42
CA ARG A 112 30.78 -29.14 -19.08
C ARG A 112 30.44 -27.68 -18.79
N LEU A 113 30.55 -26.78 -19.78
CA LEU A 113 30.17 -25.38 -19.65
C LEU A 113 28.64 -25.21 -19.58
N VAL A 114 27.90 -26.03 -20.33
CA VAL A 114 26.43 -26.04 -20.27
C VAL A 114 25.94 -26.50 -18.89
N LEU A 115 26.52 -27.58 -18.34
CA LEU A 115 26.19 -28.06 -17.00
C LEU A 115 26.55 -27.06 -15.90
N LEU A 116 27.69 -26.38 -16.03
CA LEU A 116 28.08 -25.31 -15.10
C LEU A 116 27.10 -24.13 -15.16
N ALA A 117 26.72 -23.69 -16.36
CA ALA A 117 25.75 -22.60 -16.55
C ALA A 117 24.37 -22.98 -15.98
N LEU A 118 23.93 -24.22 -16.18
CA LEU A 118 22.68 -24.74 -15.62
C LEU A 118 22.74 -24.79 -14.08
N ALA A 119 23.87 -25.23 -13.50
CA ALA A 119 24.05 -25.25 -12.05
C ALA A 119 24.01 -23.83 -11.45
N CYS A 120 24.70 -22.86 -12.06
CA CYS A 120 24.63 -21.46 -11.64
C CYS A 120 23.21 -20.90 -11.75
N PHE A 121 22.47 -21.23 -12.81
CA PHE A 121 21.08 -20.84 -12.98
C PHE A 121 20.18 -21.45 -11.90
N CYS A 122 20.33 -22.73 -11.59
CA CYS A 122 19.56 -23.38 -10.52
C CYS A 122 19.87 -22.80 -9.14
N ILE A 123 21.13 -22.49 -8.84
CA ILE A 123 21.53 -21.83 -7.58
C ILE A 123 20.95 -20.42 -7.51
N GLY A 124 21.02 -19.64 -8.59
CA GLY A 124 20.42 -18.31 -8.67
C GLY A 124 18.90 -18.34 -8.51
N ALA A 125 18.22 -19.28 -9.18
CA ALA A 125 16.77 -19.46 -9.07
C ALA A 125 16.34 -19.86 -7.66
N LEU A 126 17.10 -20.74 -6.98
CA LEU A 126 16.86 -21.11 -5.59
C LEU A 126 17.08 -19.93 -4.63
N ALA A 127 18.12 -19.10 -4.86
CA ALA A 127 18.36 -17.90 -4.07
C ALA A 127 17.24 -16.85 -4.25
N THR A 128 16.79 -16.63 -5.48
CA THR A 128 15.68 -15.72 -5.79
C THR A 128 14.36 -16.23 -5.22
N TRP A 129 14.08 -17.54 -5.30
CA TRP A 129 12.91 -18.16 -4.70
C TRP A 129 12.94 -18.08 -3.16
N GLY A 130 14.10 -18.34 -2.56
CA GLY A 130 14.33 -18.16 -1.11
C GLY A 130 14.14 -16.70 -0.67
N TYR A 131 14.63 -15.74 -1.44
CA TYR A 131 14.46 -14.32 -1.18
C TYR A 131 13.00 -13.87 -1.31
N GLN A 132 12.30 -14.29 -2.37
CA GLN A 132 10.89 -13.94 -2.57
C GLN A 132 9.97 -14.57 -1.52
N THR A 133 10.26 -15.79 -1.07
CA THR A 133 9.50 -16.45 0.00
C THR A 133 9.81 -15.86 1.38
N TRP A 134 11.06 -15.44 1.63
CA TRP A 134 11.43 -14.74 2.86
C TRP A 134 10.88 -13.30 2.92
N ALA A 135 10.92 -12.58 1.80
CA ALA A 135 10.41 -11.21 1.68
C ALA A 135 8.86 -11.15 1.71
N LYS A 136 8.17 -12.24 1.35
CA LYS A 136 6.71 -12.38 1.47
C LYS A 136 6.28 -13.04 2.78
N LYS A 137 6.94 -12.74 3.90
CA LYS A 137 6.25 -12.91 5.18
C LYS A 137 5.11 -11.90 5.19
N ASP A 138 3.87 -12.39 5.14
CA ASP A 138 2.69 -11.56 5.41
C ASP A 138 2.97 -10.77 6.68
N VAL A 139 3.01 -9.45 6.55
CA VAL A 139 3.29 -8.57 7.68
C VAL A 139 2.07 -8.64 8.59
N ILE A 140 2.18 -9.40 9.67
CA ILE A 140 1.10 -9.55 10.64
C ILE A 140 1.06 -8.29 11.49
N TYR A 141 -0.03 -7.53 11.35
CA TYR A 141 -0.31 -6.37 12.18
C TYR A 141 -0.93 -6.82 13.50
N HIS A 142 -0.32 -6.38 14.60
CA HIS A 142 -0.88 -6.57 15.93
C HIS A 142 -1.48 -5.26 16.44
N PHE A 143 -2.63 -5.38 17.08
CA PHE A 143 -3.37 -4.25 17.64
C PHE A 143 -3.05 -4.08 19.12
N VAL A 144 -2.80 -2.84 19.52
CA VAL A 144 -2.73 -2.45 20.93
C VAL A 144 -4.08 -2.73 21.60
N SER A 145 -4.02 -3.46 22.69
CA SER A 145 -5.18 -3.99 23.42
C SER A 145 -5.41 -3.28 24.76
N THR A 146 -4.45 -2.49 25.22
CA THR A 146 -4.57 -1.66 26.42
C THR A 146 -5.02 -0.25 26.04
N LYS A 147 -5.45 0.54 27.03
CA LYS A 147 -5.87 1.94 26.80
C LYS A 147 -4.74 2.78 26.20
N SER A 148 -3.54 2.60 26.74
CA SER A 148 -2.31 3.21 26.24
C SER A 148 -1.14 2.31 26.61
N SER A 149 -0.15 2.22 25.73
CA SER A 149 1.07 1.46 25.91
C SER A 149 2.29 2.31 25.53
N PRO A 150 3.29 2.43 26.41
CA PRO A 150 4.53 3.11 26.06
C PRO A 150 5.31 2.35 24.98
N ILE A 151 5.88 3.11 24.04
CA ILE A 151 6.82 2.66 23.02
C ILE A 151 8.22 3.16 23.40
N TYR A 152 9.21 2.29 23.24
CA TYR A 152 10.59 2.49 23.67
C TYR A 152 11.54 2.37 22.49
N ARG A 153 12.67 3.08 22.54
CA ARG A 153 13.71 3.00 21.49
C ARG A 153 14.50 1.69 21.51
N HIS A 154 14.69 1.10 22.69
CA HIS A 154 15.46 -0.12 22.90
C HIS A 154 14.68 -1.07 23.81
N PRO A 155 14.93 -2.39 23.74
CA PRO A 155 14.18 -3.38 24.53
C PRO A 155 14.35 -3.18 26.04
N ASP A 156 15.54 -2.75 26.47
CA ASP A 156 15.88 -2.52 27.88
C ASP A 156 15.76 -1.03 28.30
N SER A 157 15.23 -0.16 27.43
CA SER A 157 15.07 1.27 27.73
C SER A 157 13.90 1.53 28.68
N SER A 158 14.09 2.45 29.63
CA SER A 158 13.00 3.04 30.42
C SER A 158 12.46 4.33 29.81
N THR A 159 13.19 4.93 28.87
CA THR A 159 12.79 6.18 28.21
C THR A 159 11.72 5.89 27.16
N VAL A 160 10.54 6.46 27.39
CA VAL A 160 9.39 6.39 26.48
C VAL A 160 9.64 7.34 25.31
N LEU A 161 9.62 6.80 24.09
CA LEU A 161 9.69 7.56 22.85
C LEU A 161 8.35 8.24 22.56
N GLN A 162 7.27 7.45 22.63
CA GLN A 162 5.89 7.86 22.46
C GLN A 162 4.97 6.85 23.14
N SER A 163 3.66 7.08 23.13
CA SER A 163 2.68 6.07 23.55
C SER A 163 1.79 5.70 22.38
N ALA A 164 1.45 4.42 22.28
CA ALA A 164 0.40 3.94 21.39
C ALA A 164 -0.90 3.81 22.18
N ASP A 165 -2.01 4.04 21.50
CA ASP A 165 -3.34 3.98 22.09
C ASP A 165 -4.07 2.70 21.65
N PHE A 166 -5.14 2.36 22.38
CA PHE A 166 -5.98 1.21 22.05
C PHE A 166 -6.34 1.17 20.56
N GLY A 167 -6.07 0.04 19.91
CA GLY A 167 -6.39 -0.21 18.51
C GLY A 167 -5.36 0.30 17.51
N ASP A 168 -4.27 0.95 17.95
CA ASP A 168 -3.15 1.24 17.06
C ASP A 168 -2.58 -0.09 16.56
N ALA A 169 -2.24 -0.15 15.29
CA ALA A 169 -1.81 -1.37 14.63
C ALA A 169 -0.37 -1.22 14.18
N PHE A 170 0.49 -2.14 14.60
CA PHE A 170 1.89 -2.15 14.18
C PHE A 170 2.28 -3.51 13.60
N PRO A 171 3.13 -3.52 12.57
CA PRO A 171 3.84 -4.72 12.17
C PRO A 171 4.77 -5.19 13.29
N VAL A 172 4.63 -6.44 13.71
CA VAL A 172 5.54 -7.05 14.71
C VAL A 172 6.62 -7.83 13.97
N LEU A 173 7.88 -7.40 14.14
CA LEU A 173 9.04 -7.99 13.48
C LEU A 173 9.53 -9.25 14.20
N ASP A 174 9.63 -9.16 15.52
CA ASP A 174 9.94 -10.29 16.42
C ASP A 174 9.53 -9.96 17.86
N ILE A 175 9.59 -10.96 18.73
CA ILE A 175 9.40 -10.82 20.17
C ILE A 175 10.70 -11.23 20.85
N VAL A 176 11.28 -10.30 21.63
CA VAL A 176 12.49 -10.51 22.41
C VAL A 176 12.12 -10.37 23.88
N LYS A 177 12.20 -11.48 24.64
CA LYS A 177 11.72 -11.57 26.04
C LYS A 177 10.23 -11.21 26.14
N ASP A 178 9.90 -10.12 26.82
CA ASP A 178 8.55 -9.58 27.05
C ASP A 178 8.23 -8.39 26.12
N ARG A 179 9.12 -8.06 25.19
CA ARG A 179 8.98 -6.92 24.27
C ARG A 179 8.80 -7.37 22.84
N ALA A 180 7.79 -6.83 22.18
CA ALA A 180 7.64 -6.93 20.73
C ALA A 180 8.44 -5.80 20.07
N ARG A 181 9.27 -6.15 19.08
CA ARG A 181 9.88 -5.17 18.18
C ARG A 181 8.87 -4.84 17.09
N ILE A 182 8.47 -3.59 17.05
CA ILE A 182 7.50 -3.05 16.11
C ILE A 182 8.19 -2.11 15.11
N GLN A 183 7.59 -1.94 13.94
CA GLN A 183 7.98 -0.87 13.02
C GLN A 183 6.92 0.24 13.02
N LEU A 184 7.38 1.47 13.26
CA LEU A 184 6.58 2.69 13.25
C LEU A 184 6.33 3.17 11.80
N PRO A 185 5.37 4.10 11.59
CA PRO A 185 5.04 4.62 10.26
C PRO A 185 6.23 5.22 9.49
N ASP A 186 7.14 5.90 10.19
CA ASP A 186 8.41 6.44 9.66
C ASP A 186 9.49 5.36 9.40
N ARG A 187 9.11 4.09 9.51
CA ARG A 187 9.95 2.88 9.44
C ARG A 187 10.93 2.71 10.60
N THR A 188 10.89 3.57 11.61
CA THR A 188 11.72 3.43 12.82
C THR A 188 11.34 2.14 13.56
N GLN A 189 12.35 1.35 13.94
CA GLN A 189 12.13 0.19 14.80
C GLN A 189 12.05 0.64 16.26
N ALA A 190 11.01 0.18 16.95
CA ALA A 190 10.78 0.48 18.35
C ALA A 190 10.29 -0.77 19.09
N TYR A 191 10.11 -0.66 20.41
CA TYR A 191 9.77 -1.78 21.28
C TYR A 191 8.58 -1.44 22.15
N MET A 192 7.68 -2.39 22.35
CA MET A 192 6.57 -2.27 23.30
C MET A 192 6.32 -3.59 24.01
N LYS A 193 5.51 -3.61 25.08
CA LYS A 193 5.21 -4.87 25.77
C LYS A 193 4.42 -5.80 24.85
N ALA A 194 4.88 -7.03 24.71
CA ALA A 194 4.20 -8.04 23.89
C ALA A 194 2.81 -8.37 24.44
N SER A 195 2.62 -8.31 25.78
CA SER A 195 1.32 -8.50 26.45
C SER A 195 0.27 -7.47 26.07
N ASP A 196 0.70 -6.29 25.59
CA ASP A 196 -0.20 -5.20 25.27
C ASP A 196 -0.71 -5.32 23.83
N LEU A 197 -0.16 -6.25 23.05
CA LEU A 197 -0.51 -6.52 21.65
C LEU A 197 -1.41 -7.74 21.51
N SER A 198 -2.18 -7.78 20.43
CA SER A 198 -2.96 -8.95 20.06
C SER A 198 -3.24 -9.00 18.57
N GLU A 199 -3.17 -10.20 18.05
CA GLU A 199 -3.38 -10.55 16.64
C GLU A 199 -4.87 -10.71 16.27
N LYS A 200 -5.73 -11.01 17.25
CA LYS A 200 -7.13 -11.37 16.97
C LYS A 200 -8.01 -10.15 16.68
N THR A 201 -8.55 -10.09 15.46
CA THR A 201 -9.75 -9.33 15.10
C THR A 201 -10.97 -10.24 15.19
N ILE A 202 -12.06 -9.77 15.81
CA ILE A 202 -13.33 -10.49 15.97
C ILE A 202 -14.45 -9.61 15.41
N GLY A 203 -14.82 -9.80 14.14
CA GLY A 203 -15.92 -9.06 13.51
C GLY A 203 -15.66 -8.80 12.03
N SER A 204 -16.70 -8.37 11.30
CA SER A 204 -16.58 -8.05 9.88
C SER A 204 -15.93 -6.68 9.64
N MET A 205 -15.23 -6.54 8.53
CA MET A 205 -14.81 -5.24 8.01
C MET A 205 -16.00 -4.41 7.55
N MET A 206 -15.92 -3.11 7.77
CA MET A 206 -16.84 -2.13 7.21
C MET A 206 -16.25 -1.56 5.91
N THR A 207 -17.08 -1.05 5.01
CA THR A 207 -16.59 -0.34 3.82
C THR A 207 -16.03 1.03 4.23
N ASP A 208 -15.04 1.54 3.49
CA ASP A 208 -14.50 2.89 3.74
C ASP A 208 -15.62 3.94 3.66
N GLN A 209 -16.49 3.83 2.67
CA GLN A 209 -17.62 4.73 2.49
C GLN A 209 -18.56 4.75 3.72
N ALA A 210 -18.86 3.60 4.33
CA ALA A 210 -19.72 3.55 5.50
C ALA A 210 -19.04 4.15 6.74
N LEU A 211 -17.73 3.89 6.91
CA LEU A 211 -16.93 4.42 8.01
C LEU A 211 -16.80 5.94 7.92
N LEU A 212 -16.44 6.46 6.74
CA LEU A 212 -16.28 7.89 6.49
C LEU A 212 -17.62 8.63 6.56
N LYS A 213 -18.69 8.08 5.97
CA LYS A 213 -20.04 8.65 6.08
C LYS A 213 -20.50 8.77 7.53
N TRP A 214 -20.21 7.77 8.36
CA TRP A 214 -20.48 7.86 9.79
C TRP A 214 -19.64 8.96 10.44
N THR A 215 -18.35 9.01 10.14
CA THR A 215 -17.43 10.00 10.72
C THR A 215 -17.88 11.41 10.40
N ASP A 216 -18.11 11.74 9.13
CA ASP A 216 -18.55 13.06 8.69
C ASP A 216 -19.93 13.46 9.25
N ALA A 217 -20.78 12.48 9.58
CA ALA A 217 -22.11 12.74 10.13
C ALA A 217 -22.10 13.09 11.62
N TYR A 218 -21.15 12.58 12.40
CA TYR A 218 -21.15 12.76 13.86
C TYR A 218 -19.95 13.51 14.41
N MET A 219 -18.83 13.51 13.71
CA MET A 219 -17.61 14.19 14.15
C MET A 219 -17.57 15.62 13.62
N THR A 220 -17.23 16.56 14.49
CA THR A 220 -17.26 17.98 14.13
C THR A 220 -15.96 18.41 13.46
N LEU A 221 -16.06 18.80 12.20
CA LEU A 221 -15.05 19.54 11.44
C LEU A 221 -15.63 20.90 10.99
N PRO A 222 -14.80 21.88 10.60
CA PRO A 222 -15.27 23.14 10.03
C PRO A 222 -16.20 22.92 8.84
N LYS A 223 -17.14 23.85 8.62
CA LYS A 223 -18.11 23.74 7.51
C LYS A 223 -17.37 23.53 6.19
N GLN A 224 -17.81 22.54 5.41
CA GLN A 224 -17.28 22.14 4.11
C GLN A 224 -15.99 21.29 4.15
N THR A 225 -15.39 21.04 5.31
CA THR A 225 -14.25 20.12 5.46
C THR A 225 -14.75 18.71 5.79
N ARG A 226 -14.28 17.71 5.05
CA ARG A 226 -14.47 16.29 5.33
C ARG A 226 -13.20 15.68 5.91
N ALA A 227 -13.34 14.51 6.54
CA ALA A 227 -12.16 13.80 7.05
C ALA A 227 -11.15 13.43 5.94
N THR A 228 -11.64 13.11 4.74
CA THR A 228 -10.80 12.79 3.57
C THR A 228 -9.95 13.97 3.12
N ASP A 229 -10.51 15.18 3.13
CA ASP A 229 -9.79 16.40 2.74
C ASP A 229 -8.57 16.64 3.64
N LEU A 230 -8.62 16.13 4.88
CA LEU A 230 -7.49 16.20 5.80
C LEU A 230 -6.50 15.04 5.62
N LEU A 231 -7.00 13.80 5.42
CA LEU A 231 -6.19 12.58 5.40
C LEU A 231 -5.55 12.26 4.03
N ASP A 232 -6.10 12.80 2.95
CA ASP A 232 -5.65 12.52 1.59
C ASP A 232 -4.77 13.65 1.04
N ASP A 233 -5.04 14.89 1.45
CA ASP A 233 -4.32 16.08 0.99
C ASP A 233 -3.24 16.54 1.99
N PRO A 234 -2.14 17.14 1.52
CA PRO A 234 -1.12 17.69 2.40
C PRO A 234 -1.64 18.90 3.18
N ALA A 235 -1.10 19.14 4.37
CA ALA A 235 -1.56 20.19 5.27
C ALA A 235 -1.48 21.61 4.69
N THR A 236 -0.66 21.80 3.65
CA THR A 236 -0.51 23.05 2.91
C THR A 236 -1.74 23.39 2.05
N THR A 237 -2.59 22.42 1.71
CA THR A 237 -3.79 22.64 0.89
C THR A 237 -5.07 22.79 1.72
N TRP A 238 -4.99 22.68 3.04
CA TRP A 238 -6.17 22.77 3.90
C TRP A 238 -6.73 24.20 3.94
N VAL A 239 -7.73 24.45 3.10
CA VAL A 239 -8.43 25.73 3.05
C VAL A 239 -9.52 25.79 4.12
N GLY A 240 -9.61 26.91 4.83
CA GLY A 240 -10.74 27.19 5.73
C GLY A 240 -10.65 26.62 7.14
N LEU A 241 -9.57 25.93 7.51
CA LEU A 241 -9.35 25.43 8.88
C LEU A 241 -8.97 26.53 9.89
N GLY A 242 -8.43 27.65 9.40
CA GLY A 242 -7.79 28.65 10.26
C GLY A 242 -6.46 28.16 10.85
N SER A 243 -5.91 28.94 11.78
CA SER A 243 -4.67 28.57 12.48
C SER A 243 -4.96 27.60 13.63
N PRO A 244 -4.15 26.55 13.84
CA PRO A 244 -4.29 25.69 15.00
C PRO A 244 -3.99 26.46 16.28
N LYS A 245 -4.70 26.12 17.37
CA LYS A 245 -4.51 26.68 18.71
C LYS A 245 -3.17 26.25 19.31
N GLN A 246 -2.67 25.07 18.93
CA GLN A 246 -1.39 24.53 19.39
C GLN A 246 -0.76 23.64 18.32
N LYS A 247 0.57 23.72 18.19
CA LYS A 247 1.39 22.77 17.44
C LYS A 247 2.41 22.14 18.37
N ILE A 248 2.50 20.81 18.37
CA ILE A 248 3.52 20.06 19.13
C ILE A 248 4.23 19.15 18.16
N LYS A 249 5.55 19.32 18.03
CA LYS A 249 6.41 18.46 17.22
C LYS A 249 7.19 17.52 18.12
N THR A 250 7.12 16.22 17.84
CA THR A 250 7.92 15.19 18.50
C THR A 250 9.06 14.75 17.57
N ALA A 251 9.78 13.71 17.96
CA ALA A 251 10.80 13.10 17.11
C ALA A 251 10.21 12.29 15.94
N VAL A 252 8.91 11.95 15.99
CA VAL A 252 8.26 11.01 15.06
C VAL A 252 7.12 11.67 14.28
N ASP A 253 6.39 12.58 14.90
CA ASP A 253 5.20 13.22 14.33
C ASP A 253 5.06 14.70 14.74
N GLU A 254 4.08 15.37 14.14
CA GLU A 254 3.62 16.68 14.57
C GLU A 254 2.10 16.65 14.79
N THR A 255 1.62 17.33 15.84
CA THR A 255 0.19 17.42 16.15
C THR A 255 -0.29 18.86 16.08
N TRP A 256 -1.39 19.09 15.35
CA TRP A 256 -2.03 20.40 15.21
C TRP A 256 -3.39 20.36 15.88
N THR A 257 -3.53 21.07 16.99
CA THR A 257 -4.77 21.10 17.78
C THR A 257 -5.65 22.28 17.37
N TYR A 258 -6.89 21.98 17.00
CA TYR A 258 -7.96 22.92 16.73
C TYR A 258 -8.97 22.90 17.90
N GLU A 259 -10.05 23.66 17.77
CA GLU A 259 -11.06 23.77 18.83
C GLU A 259 -11.77 22.44 19.14
N SER A 260 -12.19 21.71 18.10
CA SER A 260 -12.98 20.48 18.25
C SER A 260 -12.23 19.21 17.89
N PHE A 261 -11.02 19.31 17.33
CA PHE A 261 -10.25 18.17 16.85
C PHE A 261 -8.74 18.42 16.89
N THR A 262 -7.95 17.36 16.78
CA THR A 262 -6.49 17.41 16.62
C THR A 262 -6.09 16.57 15.42
N VAL A 263 -5.18 17.07 14.60
CA VAL A 263 -4.65 16.33 13.45
C VAL A 263 -3.22 15.89 13.75
N HIS A 264 -2.89 14.65 13.41
CA HIS A 264 -1.55 14.08 13.53
C HIS A 264 -0.91 13.97 12.16
N LEU A 265 0.31 14.46 12.01
CA LEU A 265 1.02 14.64 10.76
C LEU A 265 2.39 13.96 10.77
N ILE A 266 2.75 13.39 9.63
CA ILE A 266 4.11 12.97 9.28
C ILE A 266 4.41 13.59 7.92
N ASP A 267 5.52 14.33 7.79
CA ASP A 267 5.94 14.98 6.54
C ASP A 267 4.81 15.78 5.85
N ASP A 268 4.15 16.66 6.62
CA ASP A 268 3.01 17.48 6.21
C ASP A 268 1.76 16.70 5.72
N ARG A 269 1.69 15.39 5.94
CA ARG A 269 0.52 14.56 5.61
C ARG A 269 -0.16 14.08 6.87
N ALA A 270 -1.47 14.30 6.97
CA ALA A 270 -2.21 13.75 8.09
C ALA A 270 -2.36 12.24 7.97
N TYR A 271 -2.13 11.54 9.08
CA TYR A 271 -2.42 10.12 9.19
C TYR A 271 -3.53 9.82 10.21
N ALA A 272 -3.83 10.76 11.12
CA ALA A 272 -4.93 10.59 12.07
C ALA A 272 -5.62 11.91 12.45
N ILE A 273 -6.89 11.80 12.85
CA ILE A 273 -7.72 12.88 13.38
C ILE A 273 -8.37 12.43 14.68
N ASP A 274 -8.26 13.27 15.70
CA ASP A 274 -8.72 13.02 17.06
C ASP A 274 -9.84 13.98 17.46
N TRP A 275 -10.95 13.45 17.97
CA TRP A 275 -12.00 14.21 18.62
C TRP A 275 -12.05 13.86 20.10
N LYS A 276 -11.78 14.84 20.97
CA LYS A 276 -11.77 14.66 22.42
C LYS A 276 -13.16 14.81 23.01
N SER A 277 -13.52 13.86 23.88
CA SER A 277 -14.78 13.82 24.62
C SER A 277 -16.05 14.04 23.77
N PRO A 278 -16.20 13.38 22.60
CA PRO A 278 -17.36 13.56 21.75
C PRO A 278 -18.62 13.02 22.46
N ARG A 279 -19.75 13.68 22.22
CA ARG A 279 -21.05 13.29 22.78
C ARG A 279 -21.80 12.46 21.75
N LEU A 280 -21.81 11.14 21.93
CA LEU A 280 -22.57 10.20 21.11
C LEU A 280 -23.52 9.36 21.97
N SER A 281 -24.72 9.16 21.46
CA SER A 281 -25.69 8.20 21.99
C SER A 281 -25.34 6.77 21.57
N GLN A 282 -25.83 5.78 22.31
CA GLN A 282 -25.67 4.38 21.91
C GLN A 282 -26.32 4.06 20.56
N LYS A 283 -27.38 4.77 20.17
CA LYS A 283 -28.00 4.62 18.86
C LYS A 283 -27.07 5.03 17.72
N GLU A 284 -26.27 6.07 17.94
CA GLU A 284 -25.29 6.54 16.94
C GLU A 284 -24.10 5.58 16.86
N LEU A 285 -23.63 5.06 17.98
CA LEU A 285 -22.59 4.02 18.00
C LEU A 285 -23.05 2.72 17.35
N ALA A 286 -24.30 2.29 17.59
CA ALA A 286 -24.86 1.08 16.99
C ALA A 286 -24.89 1.12 15.45
N ARG A 287 -24.88 2.32 14.83
CA ARG A 287 -24.80 2.46 13.36
C ARG A 287 -23.45 2.02 12.79
N LEU A 288 -22.40 1.95 13.61
CA LEU A 288 -21.13 1.35 13.21
C LEU A 288 -21.23 -0.18 13.16
N GLY A 289 -22.27 -0.81 13.70
CA GLY A 289 -22.44 -2.27 13.82
C GLY A 289 -21.49 -2.92 14.84
N THR A 290 -21.39 -4.26 14.79
CA THR A 290 -20.51 -5.07 15.67
C THR A 290 -19.02 -4.78 15.48
N PHE A 291 -18.43 -4.07 16.44
CA PHE A 291 -16.99 -3.76 16.45
C PHE A 291 -16.11 -5.00 16.30
N GLN A 292 -14.97 -4.83 15.62
CA GLN A 292 -13.98 -5.90 15.44
C GLN A 292 -13.21 -6.20 16.72
N ARG A 293 -13.18 -5.23 17.63
CA ARG A 293 -12.59 -5.40 18.94
C ARG A 293 -13.35 -4.58 19.96
N THR A 294 -13.57 -5.16 21.13
CA THR A 294 -14.22 -4.48 22.25
C THR A 294 -13.63 -5.00 23.54
N ASN A 295 -13.18 -4.10 24.40
CA ASN A 295 -12.73 -4.41 25.76
C ASN A 295 -12.97 -3.20 26.67
N THR A 296 -12.40 -3.22 27.87
CA THR A 296 -12.52 -2.12 28.84
C THR A 296 -11.83 -0.83 28.41
N ALA A 297 -10.87 -0.89 27.50
CA ALA A 297 -10.16 0.26 26.98
C ALA A 297 -10.92 0.97 25.85
N GLY A 298 -11.68 0.22 25.05
CA GLY A 298 -12.39 0.81 23.92
C GLY A 298 -12.94 -0.17 22.90
N ARG A 299 -13.30 0.39 21.75
CA ARG A 299 -13.91 -0.32 20.61
C ARG A 299 -13.24 0.07 19.29
N LEU A 300 -13.04 -0.89 18.40
CA LEU A 300 -12.32 -0.71 17.14
C LEU A 300 -13.15 -1.13 15.91
N ARG A 301 -13.26 -0.23 14.94
CA ARG A 301 -13.78 -0.52 13.59
C ARG A 301 -12.67 -0.33 12.56
N ILE A 302 -12.65 -1.22 11.58
CA ILE A 302 -11.64 -1.22 10.53
C ILE A 302 -12.32 -1.39 9.17
N SER A 303 -11.82 -0.65 8.19
CA SER A 303 -12.09 -0.80 6.78
C SER A 303 -10.79 -1.06 6.01
N ILE A 304 -10.82 -1.01 4.69
CA ILE A 304 -9.63 -1.28 3.88
C ILE A 304 -8.56 -0.23 4.20
N HIS A 305 -8.94 1.06 4.16
CA HIS A 305 -7.99 2.16 4.28
C HIS A 305 -8.06 2.93 5.61
N TYR A 306 -9.05 2.65 6.46
CA TYR A 306 -9.25 3.42 7.69
C TYR A 306 -9.47 2.53 8.90
N GLN A 307 -9.13 3.07 10.06
CA GLN A 307 -9.52 2.52 11.36
C GLN A 307 -10.13 3.61 12.21
N LEU A 308 -11.18 3.26 12.95
CA LEU A 308 -11.87 4.13 13.89
C LEU A 308 -11.78 3.52 15.29
N GLN A 309 -11.03 4.19 16.16
CA GLN A 309 -10.86 3.83 17.56
C GLN A 309 -11.79 4.67 18.42
N ILE A 310 -12.47 4.04 19.37
CA ILE A 310 -13.26 4.70 20.40
C ILE A 310 -12.63 4.32 21.73
N ILE A 311 -11.95 5.25 22.39
CA ILE A 311 -11.33 5.03 23.69
C ILE A 311 -12.32 5.46 24.76
N GLU A 312 -12.63 4.51 25.66
CA GLU A 312 -13.61 4.70 26.73
C GLU A 312 -12.90 4.74 28.09
N SER A 313 -13.46 5.49 29.04
CA SER A 313 -13.03 5.52 30.43
C SER A 313 -14.26 5.75 31.29
N GLU A 314 -14.48 4.91 32.31
CA GLU A 314 -15.65 4.99 33.20
C GLU A 314 -16.97 5.05 32.42
N SER A 315 -17.08 4.25 31.35
CA SER A 315 -18.26 4.21 30.46
C SER A 315 -18.55 5.53 29.71
N ARG A 316 -17.57 6.44 29.61
CA ARG A 316 -17.63 7.66 28.79
C ARG A 316 -16.60 7.60 27.67
N ILE A 317 -16.97 8.09 26.49
CA ILE A 317 -16.05 8.24 25.37
C ILE A 317 -15.09 9.39 25.68
N GLN A 318 -13.79 9.08 25.72
CA GLN A 318 -12.72 10.05 25.95
C GLN A 318 -12.13 10.55 24.64
N LEU A 319 -12.02 9.66 23.66
CA LEU A 319 -11.42 9.95 22.36
C LEU A 319 -12.12 9.12 21.29
N ILE A 320 -12.37 9.76 20.15
CA ILE A 320 -12.55 9.04 18.89
C ILE A 320 -11.41 9.43 17.99
N ARG A 321 -10.70 8.43 17.45
CA ARG A 321 -9.60 8.61 16.50
C ARG A 321 -9.95 7.94 15.19
N LEU A 322 -9.87 8.68 14.10
CA LEU A 322 -9.86 8.15 12.75
C LEU A 322 -8.40 8.13 12.27
N THR A 323 -7.90 6.98 11.85
CA THR A 323 -6.55 6.83 11.30
C THR A 323 -6.61 6.25 9.90
N LYS A 324 -5.81 6.79 8.99
CA LYS A 324 -5.57 6.23 7.66
C LYS A 324 -4.50 5.14 7.77
N ARG A 325 -4.83 3.95 7.30
CA ARG A 325 -3.95 2.78 7.30
C ARG A 325 -2.95 2.92 6.16
N MET A 326 -1.68 2.64 6.46
CA MET A 326 -0.57 2.65 5.50
C MET A 326 -0.35 1.27 4.89
#